data_AF-H0GBP8-F1
#
_entry.id   AF-H0GBP8-F1
#
_cell.length_a   1.000
_cell.length_b   1.000
_cell.length_c   1.000
_cell.angle_alpha   90.00
_cell.angle_beta   90.00
_cell.angle_gamma   90.00
#
_symmetry.space_group_name_H-M   'P 1'
#
loop_
_entity.id
_entity.type
_entity.pdbx_description
1 polymer ?
#
loop_
_entity_poly.entity_id
_entity_poly.type
_entity_poly.pdbx_seq_one_letter_code
_entity_poly.pdbx_strand_id
1 'polypeptide(L)'
;PLAAPVMATSALFAFLLAWDEFFYALLFTSDQRAKTLTVAIADLAGGRVSDYGLIATAGVLAALPPVLIGLIMQRALISGLTSGGVKG
;
A
#
# COMPACT_ATOMS: atom_id res chain seq x y z
N PRO A 1 -14.67 14.16 -16.88
CA PRO A 1 -15.74 13.48 -16.12
C PRO A 1 -15.81 11.96 -16.32
N LEU A 2 -15.76 11.46 -17.58
CA LEU A 2 -15.83 10.02 -17.89
C LEU A 2 -14.60 9.21 -17.47
N ALA A 3 -13.41 9.83 -17.40
CA ALA A 3 -12.17 9.17 -16.98
C ALA A 3 -11.97 9.13 -15.45
N ALA A 4 -12.81 9.84 -14.67
CA ALA A 4 -12.69 9.90 -13.21
C ALA A 4 -12.66 8.53 -12.51
N PRO A 5 -13.55 7.56 -12.83
CA PRO A 5 -13.49 6.24 -12.19
C PRO A 5 -12.24 5.44 -12.58
N VAL A 6 -11.77 5.58 -13.82
CA VAL A 6 -10.54 4.92 -14.29
C VAL A 6 -9.33 5.50 -13.57
N MET A 7 -9.22 6.83 -13.48
CA MET A 7 -8.14 7.50 -12.73
C MET A 7 -8.15 7.13 -11.24
N ALA A 8 -9.32 7.02 -10.61
CA ALA A 8 -9.44 6.57 -9.22
C ALA A 8 -8.91 5.14 -9.03
N THR A 9 -9.22 4.25 -9.98
CA THR A 9 -8.77 2.86 -9.97
C THR A 9 -7.25 2.78 -10.17
N SER A 10 -6.70 3.50 -11.16
CA SER A 10 -5.26 3.57 -11.39
C SER A 10 -4.50 4.18 -10.22
N ALA A 11 -5.05 5.22 -9.57
CA ALA A 11 -4.45 5.82 -8.38
C ALA A 11 -4.43 4.85 -7.20
N LEU A 12 -5.48 4.05 -7.01
CA LEU A 12 -5.49 2.99 -6.00
C LEU A 12 -4.39 1.96 -6.27
N PHE A 13 -4.30 1.45 -7.50
CA PHE A 13 -3.24 0.49 -7.84
C PHE A 13 -1.84 1.08 -7.66
N ALA A 14 -1.62 2.32 -8.08
CA ALA A 14 -0.36 3.01 -7.89
C ALA A 14 -0.03 3.18 -6.40
N PHE A 15 -1.02 3.52 -5.57
CA PHE A 15 -0.85 3.59 -4.12
C PHE A 15 -0.48 2.23 -3.52
N LEU A 16 -1.21 1.16 -3.87
CA LEU A 16 -0.92 -0.19 -3.37
C LEU A 16 0.49 -0.64 -3.74
N LEU A 17 0.90 -0.40 -4.99
CA LEU A 17 2.25 -0.74 -5.45
C LEU A 17 3.33 0.05 -4.70
N ALA A 18 3.12 1.36 -4.52
CA ALA A 18 4.09 2.22 -3.84
C ALA A 18 4.15 1.97 -2.34
N TRP A 19 3.04 1.54 -1.72
CA TRP A 19 2.95 1.28 -0.28
C TRP A 19 3.72 0.02 0.12
N ASP A 20 3.58 -1.06 -0.66
CA ASP A 20 4.27 -2.33 -0.43
C ASP A 20 5.71 -2.35 -0.97
N GLU A 21 6.14 -1.30 -1.65
CA GLU A 21 7.47 -1.23 -2.24
C GLU A 21 8.56 -1.28 -1.15
N PHE A 22 9.44 -2.28 -1.28
CA PHE A 22 10.50 -2.56 -0.31
C PHE A 22 11.89 -2.33 -0.91
N PHE A 23 12.13 -2.79 -2.13
CA PHE A 23 13.48 -2.84 -2.70
C PHE A 23 13.99 -1.45 -3.02
N TYR A 24 13.18 -0.62 -3.68
CA TYR A 24 13.56 0.76 -3.96
C TYR A 24 13.68 1.60 -2.70
N ALA A 25 12.80 1.37 -1.73
CA ALA A 25 12.87 2.05 -0.46
C ALA A 25 14.18 1.70 0.29
N LEU A 26 14.54 0.42 0.36
CA LEU A 26 15.78 -0.03 0.99
C LEU A 26 17.01 0.60 0.35
N LEU A 27 17.02 0.74 -0.98
CA LEU A 27 18.16 1.27 -1.72
C LEU A 27 18.30 2.80 -1.58
N PHE A 28 17.19 3.53 -1.61
CA PHE A 28 17.21 5.01 -1.68
C PHE A 28 16.95 5.71 -0.35
N THR A 29 16.42 5.04 0.67
CA THR A 29 16.08 5.64 1.96
C THR A 29 17.12 5.34 3.04
N SER A 30 18.36 5.81 2.82
CA SER A 30 19.47 5.61 3.76
C SER A 30 19.36 6.48 5.03
N ASP A 31 18.58 7.58 4.99
CA ASP A 31 18.33 8.43 6.15
C ASP A 31 17.09 7.93 6.92
N GLN A 32 17.19 7.90 8.26
CA GLN A 32 16.11 7.53 9.17
C GLN A 32 14.83 8.35 8.96
N ARG A 33 14.97 9.60 8.47
CA ARG A 33 13.83 10.48 8.19
C ARG A 33 13.07 10.13 6.92
N ALA A 34 13.71 9.45 5.97
CA ALA A 34 13.13 9.05 4.70
C ALA A 34 12.70 7.58 4.69
N LYS A 35 13.00 6.83 5.75
CA LYS A 35 12.78 5.40 5.85
C LYS A 35 11.30 5.04 5.77
N THR A 36 10.97 4.13 4.86
CA THR A 36 9.60 3.64 4.71
C THR A 36 9.26 2.59 5.77
N LEU A 37 7.96 2.38 5.98
CA LEU A 37 7.44 1.43 6.95
C LEU A 37 7.88 -0.01 6.63
N THR A 38 7.91 -0.38 5.35
CA THR A 38 8.34 -1.71 4.88
C THR A 38 9.79 -2.00 5.28
N VAL A 39 10.69 -1.02 5.11
CA VAL A 39 12.10 -1.13 5.53
C VAL A 39 12.23 -1.16 7.05
N ALA A 40 11.45 -0.34 7.76
CA ALA A 40 11.46 -0.34 9.23
C ALA A 40 11.02 -1.68 9.83
N ILE A 41 10.04 -2.36 9.22
CA ILE A 41 9.60 -3.70 9.64
C ILE A 41 10.69 -4.75 9.39
N ALA A 42 11.40 -4.67 8.25
CA ALA A 42 12.51 -5.58 7.96
C ALA A 42 13.66 -5.44 8.97
N ASP A 43 13.95 -4.23 9.42
CA ASP A 43 14.95 -3.98 10.47
C ASP A 43 14.58 -4.63 11.81
N LEU A 44 13.29 -4.67 12.16
CA LEU A 44 12.82 -5.38 13.35
C LEU A 44 13.10 -6.89 13.26
N ALA A 45 13.03 -7.46 12.05
CA ALA A 45 13.35 -8.86 11.82
C ALA A 45 14.85 -9.17 11.88
N GLY A 46 15.71 -8.19 11.53
CA GLY A 46 17.17 -8.34 11.48
C GLY A 46 17.91 -8.18 12.82
N GLY A 47 17.21 -7.86 13.92
CA GLY A 47 17.81 -7.72 15.25
C GLY A 47 18.32 -9.03 15.85
N ARG A 48 19.18 -8.96 16.88
CA ARG A 48 19.76 -10.14 17.58
C ARG A 48 18.73 -11.12 18.13
N VAL A 49 17.52 -10.65 18.42
CA VAL A 49 16.36 -11.45 18.81
C VAL A 49 15.16 -10.92 18.03
N SER A 50 14.64 -11.74 17.12
CA SER A 50 13.46 -11.39 16.33
C SER A 50 12.21 -11.54 17.21
N ASP A 51 11.63 -10.42 17.63
CA ASP A 51 10.35 -10.41 18.32
C ASP A 51 9.22 -10.51 17.30
N TYR A 52 8.75 -11.74 17.07
CA TYR A 52 7.67 -12.01 16.13
C TYR A 52 6.37 -11.31 16.51
N GLY A 53 6.12 -11.05 17.80
CA GLY A 53 4.95 -10.30 18.24
C GLY A 53 5.03 -8.85 17.79
N LEU A 54 6.21 -8.24 17.94
CA LEU A 54 6.46 -6.87 17.48
C LEU A 54 6.37 -6.75 15.96
N ILE A 55 6.96 -7.70 15.22
CA ILE A 55 6.92 -7.74 13.75
C ILE A 55 5.48 -7.91 13.24
N ALA A 56 4.71 -8.85 13.83
CA ALA A 56 3.32 -9.06 13.48
C ALA A 56 2.46 -7.81 13.77
N THR A 57 2.67 -7.17 14.93
CA THR A 57 1.97 -5.93 15.29
C THR A 57 2.26 -4.81 14.29
N ALA A 58 3.52 -4.64 13.92
CA ALA A 58 3.91 -3.65 12.92
C ALA A 58 3.31 -3.95 11.54
N GLY A 59 3.25 -5.23 11.14
CA GLY A 59 2.58 -5.65 9.90
C GLY A 59 1.09 -5.38 9.87
N VAL A 60 0.38 -5.65 10.98
CA VAL A 60 -1.06 -5.33 11.11
C VAL A 60 -1.29 -3.82 10.99
N LEU A 61 -0.48 -3.00 11.67
CA LEU A 61 -0.57 -1.55 11.57
C LEU A 61 -0.24 -1.05 10.15
N ALA A 62 0.73 -1.66 9.47
CA ALA A 62 1.09 -1.34 8.10
C ALA A 62 -0.01 -1.67 7.08
N ALA A 63 -0.84 -2.68 7.37
CA ALA A 63 -1.98 -3.04 6.52
C ALA A 63 -3.19 -2.10 6.69
N LEU A 64 -3.27 -1.31 7.78
CA LEU A 64 -4.42 -0.44 8.03
C LEU A 64 -4.65 0.61 6.92
N PRO A 65 -3.64 1.39 6.48
CA PRO A 65 -3.85 2.42 5.45
C PRO A 65 -4.38 1.87 4.11
N PRO A 66 -3.79 0.82 3.49
CA PRO A 66 -4.32 0.28 2.24
C PRO A 66 -5.72 -0.30 2.40
N VAL A 67 -6.03 -0.94 3.55
CA VAL A 67 -7.39 -1.43 3.83
C VAL A 67 -8.39 -0.29 3.91
N LEU A 68 -8.06 0.79 4.62
CA LEU A 68 -8.94 1.97 4.75
C LEU A 68 -9.19 2.64 3.40
N ILE A 69 -8.13 2.79 2.59
CA ILE A 69 -8.24 3.37 1.25
C ILE A 69 -9.10 2.46 0.36
N GLY A 70 -8.89 1.15 0.41
CA GLY A 70 -9.72 0.17 -0.29
C GLY A 70 -11.21 0.28 0.10
N LEU A 71 -11.51 0.42 1.38
CA LEU A 71 -12.88 0.60 1.89
C LEU A 71 -13.52 1.91 1.42
N ILE A 72 -12.76 3.00 1.32
CA ILE A 72 -13.28 4.28 0.81
C ILE A 72 -13.50 4.19 -0.71
N MET A 73 -12.56 3.57 -1.42
CA MET A 73 -12.55 3.48 -2.88
C MET A 73 -13.45 2.36 -3.44
N GLN A 74 -13.98 1.45 -2.61
CA GLN A 74 -14.81 0.31 -3.05
C GLN A 74 -15.96 0.73 -3.98
N ARG A 75 -16.61 1.87 -3.70
CA ARG A 75 -17.70 2.39 -4.53
C ARG A 75 -17.22 2.90 -5.89
N ALA A 76 -16.04 3.52 -5.93
CA ALA A 76 -15.41 4.00 -7.16
C ALA A 76 -14.92 2.83 -8.04
N LEU A 77 -14.40 1.77 -7.42
CA LEU A 77 -14.00 0.54 -8.12
C LEU A 77 -15.20 -0.16 -8.76
N ILE A 78 -16.30 -0.33 -8.02
CA ILE A 78 -17.52 -0.95 -8.53
C ILE A 78 -18.11 -0.11 -9.69
N SER A 79 -18.17 1.21 -9.53
CA SER A 79 -18.63 2.11 -10.60
C SER A 79 -17.70 2.13 -11.82
N GLY A 80 -16.39 1.98 -11.63
CA GLY A 80 -15.42 1.91 -12.71
C GLY A 80 -15.55 0.63 -13.52
N LEU A 81 -15.67 -0.52 -12.85
CA LEU A 81 -15.88 -1.82 -13.47
C LEU A 81 -17.19 -1.89 -14.27
N THR A 82 -18.28 -1.32 -13.75
CA THR A 82 -19.56 -1.30 -14.48
C THR A 82 -19.55 -0.31 -15.64
N SER A 83 -18.92 0.87 -15.51
CA SER A 83 -18.82 1.84 -16.60
C SER A 83 -17.90 1.39 -17.75
N GLY A 84 -16.87 0.59 -17.44
CA GLY A 84 -15.97 -0.01 -18.44
C GLY A 84 -16.55 -1.24 -19.13
N GLY A 85 -17.56 -1.91 -18.54
CA GLY A 85 -18.17 -3.13 -19.06
C GLY A 85 -19.30 -2.94 -20.08
N VAL A 86 -19.85 -1.73 -20.25
CA VAL A 86 -21.04 -1.50 -21.11
C VAL A 86 -20.74 -1.10 -22.57
N LYS A 87 -19.55 -1.43 -23.10
CA LYS A 87 -19.30 -1.43 -24.55
C LYS A 87 -18.67 -2.74 -25.00
N GLY A 88 -19.45 -3.80 -24.83
CA GLY A 88 -19.44 -5.04 -25.59
C GLY A 88 -20.89 -5.41 -25.86
#